data_AF-A0A3D2NA56-F1
#
_entry.id   AF-A0A3D2NA56-F1
#
_cell.length_a   1.000
_cell.length_b   1.000
_cell.length_c   1.000
_cell.angle_alpha   90.00
_cell.angle_beta   90.00
_cell.angle_gamma   90.00
#
_symmetry.space_group_name_H-M   'P 1'
#
loop_
_entity.id
_entity.type
_entity.pdbx_description
1 polymer ?
#
loop_
_entity_poly.entity_id
_entity_poly.type
_entity_poly.pdbx_seq_one_letter_code
_entity_poly.pdbx_strand_id
1 'polypeptide(L)'
;MKCPNCGKTVGDHDAICPSCGSELFIDTKLAAKIFEKREEPTADSSDKKKKDKAVNKVKRGLKFDLHSIKLIAIVLLSLLVIILVAVLIFKSISTKGEKYAKKAAEFIGSDFDTASKALDFKIKQESGYKGLTAVIDYNYVAESDDDVRIDGVTYPEWAVIFVTDDNDKIKEVRYCDFKSIKSDIKGVKKDHVVNIEKFTTGTDKSAIDKEIDMERYSVSYTKDGTAYIYRYWYENDSGDEQPVVLTIYYDNNGKFKAFTPQLLNHRFM
;
A
#
# COMPACT_ATOMS: atom_id res chain seq x y z
N MET A 1 -34.68 -16.71 -7.57
CA MET A 1 -33.57 -16.21 -6.73
C MET A 1 -33.50 -14.68 -6.79
N LYS A 2 -32.69 -13.98 -5.97
CA LYS A 2 -32.46 -12.53 -6.11
C LYS A 2 -31.13 -12.27 -6.79
N CYS A 3 -31.09 -11.35 -7.76
CA CYS A 3 -29.84 -10.94 -8.38
C CYS A 3 -28.92 -10.30 -7.33
N PRO A 4 -27.68 -10.77 -7.15
CA PRO A 4 -26.75 -10.23 -6.16
C PRO A 4 -26.31 -8.80 -6.49
N ASN A 5 -26.41 -8.37 -7.76
CA ASN A 5 -25.98 -7.05 -8.20
C ASN A 5 -27.09 -5.98 -8.05
N CYS A 6 -28.34 -6.29 -8.43
CA CYS A 6 -29.44 -5.30 -8.43
C CYS A 6 -30.60 -5.63 -7.49
N GLY A 7 -30.56 -6.77 -6.79
CA GLY A 7 -31.56 -7.17 -5.78
C GLY A 7 -32.93 -7.59 -6.31
N LYS A 8 -33.18 -7.50 -7.62
CA LYS A 8 -34.46 -7.93 -8.23
C LYS A 8 -34.59 -9.45 -8.26
N THR A 9 -35.83 -9.92 -8.14
CA THR A 9 -36.16 -11.34 -8.29
C THR A 9 -35.94 -11.77 -9.75
N VAL A 10 -35.18 -12.83 -9.92
CA VAL A 10 -34.83 -13.46 -11.21
C VAL A 10 -35.18 -14.95 -11.15
N GLY A 11 -35.41 -15.57 -12.32
CA GLY A 11 -35.70 -16.99 -12.41
C GLY A 11 -34.53 -17.84 -11.92
N ASP A 12 -34.82 -19.01 -11.34
CA ASP A 12 -33.81 -19.90 -10.76
C ASP A 12 -32.89 -20.56 -11.81
N HIS A 13 -33.17 -20.34 -13.10
CA HIS A 13 -32.40 -20.85 -14.24
C HIS A 13 -31.90 -19.75 -15.19
N ASP A 14 -32.07 -18.47 -14.81
CA ASP A 14 -31.57 -17.36 -15.62
C ASP A 14 -30.05 -17.25 -15.46
N ALA A 15 -29.30 -17.43 -16.55
CA ALA A 15 -27.85 -17.26 -16.55
C ALA A 15 -27.41 -15.79 -16.47
N ILE A 16 -28.30 -14.87 -16.84
CA ILE A 16 -28.04 -13.42 -16.90
C ILE A 16 -29.27 -12.70 -16.35
N CYS A 17 -29.06 -11.71 -15.49
CA CYS A 17 -30.15 -10.91 -14.94
C CYS A 17 -30.81 -10.06 -16.04
N PRO A 18 -32.10 -10.27 -16.35
CA PRO A 18 -32.79 -9.52 -17.41
C PRO A 18 -32.95 -8.03 -17.10
N SER A 19 -32.75 -7.61 -15.85
CA SER A 19 -32.94 -6.22 -15.46
C SER A 19 -31.64 -5.40 -15.40
N CYS A 20 -30.47 -6.00 -15.28
CA CYS A 20 -29.19 -5.27 -15.19
C CYS A 20 -28.05 -5.89 -16.00
N GLY A 21 -28.28 -7.01 -16.70
CA GLY A 21 -27.30 -7.63 -17.60
C GLY A 21 -26.14 -8.34 -16.92
N SER A 22 -26.14 -8.50 -15.59
CA SER A 22 -25.06 -9.22 -14.88
C SER A 22 -25.23 -10.72 -14.99
N GLU A 23 -24.15 -11.45 -15.22
CA GLU A 23 -24.13 -12.92 -15.15
C GLU A 23 -24.48 -13.41 -13.74
N LEU A 24 -25.40 -14.36 -13.66
CA LEU A 24 -25.87 -14.98 -12.44
C LEU A 24 -25.16 -16.32 -12.30
N PHE A 25 -24.12 -16.36 -11.48
CA PHE A 25 -23.32 -17.57 -11.29
C PHE A 25 -24.09 -18.58 -10.42
N ILE A 26 -24.65 -19.61 -11.04
CA ILE A 26 -25.26 -20.75 -10.33
C ILE A 26 -24.15 -21.76 -10.06
N ASP A 27 -23.80 -21.94 -8.78
CA ASP A 27 -22.81 -22.93 -8.34
C ASP A 27 -23.38 -24.35 -8.53
N THR A 28 -23.12 -24.91 -9.71
CA THR A 28 -23.56 -26.23 -10.16
C THR A 28 -23.02 -27.37 -9.27
N LYS A 29 -22.07 -27.12 -8.36
CA LYS A 29 -21.60 -28.12 -7.40
C LYS A 29 -22.51 -28.29 -6.18
N LEU A 30 -23.35 -27.32 -5.85
CA LEU A 30 -24.30 -27.43 -4.73
C LEU A 30 -25.60 -28.14 -5.15
N ALA A 31 -26.05 -27.94 -6.40
CA ALA A 31 -27.26 -28.56 -6.94
C ALA A 31 -27.13 -30.09 -7.12
N ALA A 32 -25.95 -30.59 -7.50
CA ALA A 32 -25.70 -32.02 -7.68
C ALA A 32 -25.79 -32.82 -6.36
N LYS A 33 -25.53 -32.18 -5.21
CA LYS A 33 -25.60 -32.84 -3.88
C LYS A 33 -27.01 -32.97 -3.30
N ILE A 34 -28.00 -32.27 -3.87
CA ILE A 34 -29.36 -32.21 -3.34
C ILE A 34 -30.32 -33.15 -4.10
N PHE A 35 -29.97 -33.58 -5.32
CA PHE A 35 -30.87 -34.31 -6.22
C PHE A 35 -30.38 -35.71 -6.70
N GLU A 36 -29.54 -36.40 -5.93
CA GLU A 36 -29.39 -37.86 -6.14
C GLU A 36 -30.64 -38.59 -5.64
N LYS A 37 -31.52 -38.79 -6.62
CA LYS A 37 -32.77 -39.50 -6.68
C LYS A 37 -32.68 -40.90 -6.04
N ARG A 38 -33.53 -41.17 -5.04
CA ARG A 38 -33.90 -42.52 -4.61
C ARG A 38 -34.56 -43.25 -5.79
N GLU A 39 -34.06 -44.42 -6.14
CA GLU A 39 -34.81 -45.43 -6.91
C GLU A 39 -34.84 -46.73 -6.09
N GLU A 40 -36.05 -47.14 -5.69
CA GLU A 40 -36.46 -48.53 -5.42
C GLU A 40 -37.16 -49.04 -6.71
N PRO A 41 -37.22 -50.35 -7.08
CA PRO A 41 -37.72 -51.43 -6.21
C PRO A 41 -37.30 -52.92 -6.46
N THR A 42 -37.71 -53.78 -5.50
CA THR A 42 -38.16 -55.22 -5.54
C THR A 42 -37.19 -56.37 -5.86
N ALA A 43 -36.92 -57.26 -4.89
CA ALA A 43 -37.53 -58.60 -4.60
C ALA A 43 -36.68 -59.74 -5.26
N ASP A 44 -36.29 -60.87 -4.66
CA ASP A 44 -36.83 -61.72 -3.60
C ASP A 44 -35.73 -62.72 -3.15
N SER A 45 -36.01 -63.51 -2.10
CA SER A 45 -35.39 -64.78 -1.66
C SER A 45 -34.38 -64.76 -0.49
N SER A 46 -34.97 -65.03 0.69
CA SER A 46 -34.63 -66.11 1.62
C SER A 46 -33.30 -66.12 2.39
N ASP A 47 -33.48 -66.02 3.71
CA ASP A 47 -33.12 -66.99 4.74
C ASP A 47 -31.97 -66.68 5.74
N LYS A 48 -32.41 -66.67 7.01
CA LYS A 48 -31.75 -67.13 8.26
C LYS A 48 -30.70 -66.26 9.01
N LYS A 49 -31.22 -65.80 10.16
CA LYS A 49 -30.74 -66.00 11.56
C LYS A 49 -29.62 -65.11 12.15
N LYS A 50 -30.09 -64.30 13.12
CA LYS A 50 -29.66 -64.12 14.52
C LYS A 50 -28.22 -63.67 14.86
N LYS A 51 -28.18 -62.51 15.57
CA LYS A 51 -27.34 -62.10 16.73
C LYS A 51 -25.80 -62.08 16.49
N ASP A 52 -25.05 -61.02 16.76
CA ASP A 52 -24.89 -60.32 18.03
C ASP A 52 -24.23 -58.93 17.89
N LYS A 53 -24.28 -58.17 18.97
CA LYS A 53 -23.75 -56.81 19.16
C LYS A 53 -22.24 -56.70 18.92
N ALA A 54 -21.81 -55.65 18.22
CA ALA A 54 -20.54 -54.95 18.50
C ALA A 54 -20.56 -53.53 17.93
N VAL A 55 -20.50 -52.55 18.82
CA VAL A 55 -20.23 -51.14 18.50
C VAL A 55 -18.83 -51.08 17.87
N ASN A 56 -18.73 -50.77 16.57
CA ASN A 56 -17.45 -50.46 15.94
C ASN A 56 -17.43 -49.01 15.44
N LYS A 57 -16.68 -48.21 16.20
CA LYS A 57 -16.36 -46.81 16.00
C LYS A 57 -15.40 -46.72 14.80
N VAL A 58 -15.91 -46.47 13.60
CA VAL A 58 -15.05 -46.23 12.42
C VAL A 58 -14.45 -44.83 12.52
N LYS A 59 -13.27 -44.75 13.15
CA LYS A 59 -12.30 -43.69 12.87
C LYS A 59 -11.91 -43.81 11.40
N ARG A 60 -12.45 -42.95 10.53
CA ARG A 60 -11.88 -42.73 9.19
C ARG A 60 -10.56 -41.97 9.39
N GLY A 61 -9.48 -42.72 9.51
CA GLY A 61 -8.13 -42.21 9.40
C GLY A 61 -7.90 -41.72 7.96
N LEU A 62 -7.67 -40.42 7.84
CA LEU A 62 -7.23 -39.78 6.61
C LEU A 62 -5.78 -40.24 6.38
N LYS A 63 -5.58 -41.25 5.54
CA LYS A 63 -4.25 -41.68 5.12
C LYS A 63 -3.70 -40.65 4.14
N PHE A 64 -3.18 -39.55 4.66
CA PHE A 64 -2.32 -38.68 3.85
C PHE A 64 -0.90 -39.27 3.89
N ASP A 65 -0.43 -39.69 2.73
CA ASP A 65 0.95 -40.08 2.55
C ASP A 65 1.85 -38.86 2.82
N LEU A 66 2.79 -39.02 3.76
CA LEU A 66 3.65 -37.95 4.28
C LEU A 66 4.52 -37.35 3.17
N HIS A 67 4.82 -38.12 2.12
CA HIS A 67 5.65 -37.70 0.99
C HIS A 67 4.91 -36.72 0.07
N SER A 68 3.61 -36.92 -0.14
CA SER A 68 2.76 -36.04 -0.95
C SER A 68 2.51 -34.70 -0.25
N ILE A 69 2.36 -34.71 1.08
CA ILE A 69 2.26 -33.49 1.88
C ILE A 69 3.57 -32.69 1.82
N LYS A 70 4.73 -33.35 1.93
CA LYS A 70 6.04 -32.66 1.85
C LYS A 70 6.24 -31.98 0.49
N LEU A 71 5.87 -32.64 -0.61
CA LEU A 71 5.95 -32.06 -1.95
C LEU A 71 5.00 -30.86 -2.14
N ILE A 72 3.75 -30.97 -1.69
CA ILE A 72 2.79 -29.86 -1.74
C ILE A 72 3.25 -28.69 -0.88
N ALA A 73 3.79 -28.96 0.31
CA ALA A 73 4.35 -27.94 1.19
C ALA A 73 5.56 -27.23 0.56
N ILE A 74 6.46 -27.95 -0.12
CA ILE A 74 7.61 -27.36 -0.82
C ILE A 74 7.15 -26.48 -1.99
N VAL A 75 6.15 -26.91 -2.77
CA VAL A 75 5.60 -26.13 -3.89
C VAL A 75 4.91 -24.85 -3.37
N LEU A 76 4.13 -24.94 -2.28
CA LEU A 76 3.52 -23.77 -1.67
C LEU A 76 4.57 -22.81 -1.08
N LEU A 77 5.59 -23.33 -0.41
CA LEU A 77 6.67 -22.53 0.17
C LEU A 77 7.47 -21.80 -0.92
N SER A 78 7.81 -22.49 -2.02
CA SER A 78 8.51 -21.89 -3.15
C SER A 78 7.68 -20.83 -3.86
N LEU A 79 6.37 -21.05 -4.05
CA LEU A 79 5.47 -20.02 -4.58
C LEU A 79 5.42 -18.77 -3.68
N LEU A 80 5.39 -18.96 -2.36
CA LEU A 80 5.38 -17.89 -1.37
C LEU A 80 6.69 -17.09 -1.41
N VAL A 81 7.84 -17.76 -1.56
CA VAL A 81 9.15 -17.12 -1.75
C VAL A 81 9.19 -16.31 -3.05
N ILE A 82 8.66 -16.84 -4.17
CA ILE A 82 8.60 -16.12 -5.44
C ILE A 82 7.76 -14.85 -5.32
N ILE A 83 6.58 -14.93 -4.69
CA ILE A 83 5.72 -13.77 -4.44
C ILE A 83 6.47 -12.75 -3.56
N LEU A 84 7.14 -13.21 -2.51
CA LEU A 84 7.89 -12.34 -1.62
C LEU A 84 9.05 -11.64 -2.34
N VAL A 85 9.80 -12.35 -3.18
CA VAL A 85 10.85 -11.76 -4.04
C VAL A 85 10.25 -10.74 -5.02
N ALA A 86 9.12 -11.06 -5.65
CA ALA A 86 8.45 -10.12 -6.55
C ALA A 86 8.02 -8.84 -5.81
N VAL A 87 7.43 -8.95 -4.62
CA VAL A 87 7.05 -7.79 -3.78
C VAL A 87 8.29 -6.97 -3.40
N LEU A 88 9.41 -7.61 -3.05
CA LEU A 88 10.65 -6.92 -2.72
C LEU A 88 11.23 -6.17 -3.93
N ILE A 89 11.17 -6.77 -5.13
CA ILE A 89 11.61 -6.12 -6.37
C ILE A 89 10.73 -4.91 -6.67
N PHE A 90 9.41 -5.04 -6.59
CA PHE A 90 8.48 -3.92 -6.82
C PHE A 90 8.70 -2.78 -5.81
N LYS A 91 8.97 -3.09 -4.54
CA LYS A 91 9.30 -2.08 -3.52
C LYS A 91 10.66 -1.41 -3.74
N SER A 92 11.57 -2.07 -4.46
CA SER A 92 12.93 -1.55 -4.70
C SER A 92 13.04 -0.69 -5.97
N ILE A 93 11.98 -0.56 -6.78
CA ILE A 93 12.02 0.29 -7.98
C ILE A 93 11.76 1.74 -7.55
N SER A 94 12.85 2.51 -7.45
CA SER A 94 12.78 3.96 -7.28
C SER A 94 11.93 4.57 -8.39
N THR A 95 10.95 5.39 -8.00
CA THR A 95 10.03 6.04 -8.93
C THR A 95 10.79 7.00 -9.84
N LYS A 96 10.20 7.34 -10.99
CA LYS A 96 10.76 8.31 -11.94
C LYS A 96 11.10 9.64 -11.23
N GLY A 97 10.17 10.15 -10.41
CA GLY A 97 10.38 11.39 -9.66
C GLY A 97 11.51 11.30 -8.64
N GLU A 98 11.67 10.19 -7.93
CA GLU A 98 12.77 10.05 -6.96
C GLU A 98 14.13 10.05 -7.66
N LYS A 99 14.25 9.43 -8.84
CA LYS A 99 15.48 9.50 -9.65
C LYS A 99 15.77 10.92 -10.11
N TYR A 100 14.75 11.67 -10.53
CA TYR A 100 14.90 13.07 -10.91
C TYR A 100 15.38 13.93 -9.75
N ALA A 101 14.79 13.76 -8.56
CA ALA A 101 15.24 14.48 -7.37
C ALA A 101 16.67 14.16 -6.97
N LYS A 102 17.09 12.89 -7.03
CA LYS A 102 18.49 12.49 -6.75
C LYS A 102 19.47 13.16 -7.73
N LYS A 103 19.16 13.14 -9.03
CA LYS A 103 19.98 13.81 -10.06
C LYS A 103 20.01 15.33 -9.85
N ALA A 104 18.87 15.95 -9.56
CA ALA A 104 18.78 17.37 -9.27
C ALA A 104 19.54 17.79 -8.00
N ALA A 105 19.57 16.93 -6.97
CA ALA A 105 20.28 17.20 -5.73
C ALA A 105 21.80 17.37 -5.91
N GLU A 106 22.38 16.80 -6.98
CA GLU A 106 23.80 17.00 -7.34
C GLU A 106 24.11 18.48 -7.69
N PHE A 107 23.09 19.27 -8.01
CA PHE A 107 23.22 20.69 -8.37
C PHE A 107 22.93 21.65 -7.21
N ILE A 108 22.73 21.17 -5.98
CA ILE A 108 22.54 22.04 -4.81
C ILE A 108 23.74 23.00 -4.67
N GLY A 109 23.45 24.29 -4.51
CA GLY A 109 24.40 25.41 -4.48
C GLY A 109 24.69 26.04 -5.85
N SER A 110 24.28 25.38 -6.94
CA SER A 110 24.39 25.89 -8.31
C SER A 110 23.23 26.82 -8.64
N ASP A 111 23.47 27.70 -9.60
CA ASP A 111 22.44 28.50 -10.27
C ASP A 111 21.39 27.60 -10.94
N PHE A 112 20.11 27.90 -10.73
CA PHE A 112 19.02 27.06 -11.22
C PHE A 112 18.96 27.01 -12.75
N ASP A 113 19.17 28.13 -13.45
CA ASP A 113 19.16 28.19 -14.91
C ASP A 113 20.25 27.31 -15.53
N THR A 114 21.41 27.24 -14.89
CA THR A 114 22.51 26.37 -15.29
C THR A 114 22.18 24.90 -15.03
N ALA A 115 21.65 24.59 -13.83
CA ALA A 115 21.28 23.23 -13.45
C ALA A 115 20.13 22.69 -14.32
N SER A 116 19.08 23.46 -14.54
CA SER A 116 17.90 23.07 -15.31
C SER A 116 18.23 22.67 -16.75
N LYS A 117 19.21 23.33 -17.39
CA LYS A 117 19.71 22.97 -18.72
C LYS A 117 20.45 21.63 -18.76
N ALA A 118 21.05 21.21 -17.63
CA ALA A 118 21.73 19.92 -17.51
C ALA A 118 20.76 18.78 -17.14
N LEU A 119 19.57 19.12 -16.63
CA LEU A 119 18.52 18.17 -16.31
C LEU A 119 17.69 17.84 -17.56
N ASP A 120 17.43 16.55 -17.76
CA ASP A 120 16.78 15.99 -18.96
C ASP A 120 15.27 15.78 -18.75
N PHE A 121 14.64 16.64 -17.95
CA PHE A 121 13.22 16.58 -17.66
C PHE A 121 12.60 17.96 -17.57
N LYS A 122 11.28 18.02 -17.79
CA LYS A 122 10.53 19.28 -17.80
C LYS A 122 10.39 19.82 -16.38
N ILE A 123 10.89 21.03 -16.17
CA ILE A 123 10.72 21.81 -14.94
C ILE A 123 9.89 23.05 -15.27
N LYS A 124 8.98 23.43 -14.38
CA LYS A 124 8.03 24.54 -14.52
C LYS A 124 8.19 25.48 -13.32
N GLN A 125 7.84 26.76 -13.49
CA GLN A 125 7.70 27.70 -12.38
C GLN A 125 6.35 27.55 -11.65
N GLU A 126 5.33 27.03 -12.34
CA GLU A 126 3.99 26.83 -11.78
C GLU A 126 3.53 25.39 -11.99
N SER A 127 2.93 24.81 -10.94
CA SER A 127 2.29 23.51 -10.99
C SER A 127 0.91 23.62 -11.63
N GLY A 128 0.52 22.58 -12.37
CA GLY A 128 -0.87 22.43 -12.83
C GLY A 128 -1.85 22.05 -11.71
N TYR A 129 -1.35 21.69 -10.53
CA TYR A 129 -2.14 21.08 -9.46
C TYR A 129 -2.31 22.03 -8.28
N LYS A 130 -3.54 22.55 -8.10
CA LYS A 130 -3.87 23.45 -6.99
C LYS A 130 -3.62 22.85 -5.61
N GLY A 131 -3.76 21.52 -5.48
CA GLY A 131 -3.46 20.82 -4.23
C GLY A 131 -2.00 20.99 -3.83
N LEU A 132 -1.08 20.91 -4.79
CA LEU A 132 0.35 21.13 -4.54
C LEU A 132 0.63 22.57 -4.15
N THR A 133 0.12 23.53 -4.92
CA THR A 133 0.37 24.97 -4.72
C THR A 133 -0.21 25.51 -3.41
N ALA A 134 -1.22 24.84 -2.85
CA ALA A 134 -1.86 25.27 -1.60
C ALA A 134 -1.06 24.87 -0.35
N VAL A 135 -0.18 23.87 -0.43
CA VAL A 135 0.41 23.22 0.76
C VAL A 135 1.94 23.16 0.74
N ILE A 136 2.57 23.45 -0.39
CA ILE A 136 4.03 23.43 -0.52
C ILE A 136 4.51 24.70 -1.20
N ASP A 137 5.40 25.43 -0.52
CA ASP A 137 6.15 26.52 -1.12
C ASP A 137 7.28 25.97 -2.01
N TYR A 138 7.42 26.55 -3.20
CA TYR A 138 8.46 26.18 -4.16
C TYR A 138 8.78 27.34 -5.10
N ASN A 139 9.98 27.31 -5.69
CA ASN A 139 10.35 28.21 -6.79
C ASN A 139 10.13 27.55 -8.14
N TYR A 140 10.46 26.25 -8.23
CA TYR A 140 10.25 25.46 -9.44
C TYR A 140 9.78 24.04 -9.10
N VAL A 141 9.13 23.39 -10.07
CA VAL A 141 8.55 22.06 -9.90
C VAL A 141 8.68 21.24 -11.19
N ALA A 142 9.09 19.98 -11.06
CA ALA A 142 8.82 18.94 -12.03
C ALA A 142 7.77 17.99 -11.45
N GLU A 143 6.78 17.59 -12.22
CA GLU A 143 5.64 16.83 -11.73
C GLU A 143 5.24 15.74 -12.73
N SER A 144 4.53 14.73 -12.25
CA SER A 144 3.95 13.71 -13.11
C SER A 144 2.83 14.26 -13.99
N ASP A 145 2.69 13.69 -15.18
CA ASP A 145 1.53 13.92 -16.03
C ASP A 145 0.29 13.17 -15.51
N ASP A 146 0.50 12.13 -14.70
CA ASP A 146 -0.54 11.37 -14.00
C ASP A 146 -0.93 12.03 -12.67
N ASP A 147 -2.18 11.83 -12.25
CA ASP A 147 -2.76 12.44 -11.06
C ASP A 147 -3.34 11.44 -10.05
N VAL A 148 -3.49 11.91 -8.81
CA VAL A 148 -4.19 11.22 -7.72
C VAL A 148 -5.18 12.16 -7.04
N ARG A 149 -6.24 11.58 -6.50
CA ARG A 149 -7.28 12.31 -5.75
C ARG A 149 -7.23 11.95 -4.27
N ILE A 150 -6.99 12.95 -3.43
CA ILE A 150 -6.82 12.83 -1.98
C ILE A 150 -7.77 13.82 -1.34
N ASP A 151 -8.71 13.33 -0.52
CA ASP A 151 -9.75 14.18 0.12
C ASP A 151 -10.45 15.15 -0.83
N GLY A 152 -10.72 14.71 -2.05
CA GLY A 152 -11.40 15.51 -3.07
C GLY A 152 -10.52 16.55 -3.78
N VAL A 153 -9.24 16.63 -3.44
CA VAL A 153 -8.24 17.50 -4.07
C VAL A 153 -7.36 16.67 -5.01
N THR A 154 -7.01 17.25 -6.16
CA THR A 154 -6.16 16.59 -7.17
C THR A 154 -4.71 17.02 -7.02
N TYR A 155 -3.82 16.03 -6.95
CA TYR A 155 -2.37 16.16 -6.84
C TYR A 155 -1.70 15.41 -8.00
N PRO A 156 -0.46 15.76 -8.39
CA PRO A 156 0.32 14.86 -9.24
C PRO A 156 0.60 13.57 -8.46
N GLU A 157 0.76 12.42 -9.13
CA GLU A 157 1.29 11.21 -8.48
C GLU A 157 2.62 11.47 -7.73
N TRP A 158 3.49 12.29 -8.32
CA TRP A 158 4.74 12.72 -7.70
C TRP A 158 5.14 14.13 -8.14
N ALA A 159 5.91 14.81 -7.29
CA ALA A 159 6.54 16.09 -7.60
C ALA A 159 7.99 16.14 -7.13
N VAL A 160 8.84 16.84 -7.88
CA VAL A 160 10.19 17.27 -7.52
C VAL A 160 10.17 18.79 -7.42
N ILE A 161 10.29 19.27 -6.19
CA ILE A 161 10.26 20.67 -5.80
C ILE A 161 11.70 21.18 -5.70
N PHE A 162 11.92 22.38 -6.23
CA PHE A 162 13.16 23.12 -6.10
C PHE A 162 12.89 24.38 -5.31
N VAL A 163 13.69 24.60 -4.27
CA VAL A 163 13.72 25.85 -3.50
C VAL A 163 15.06 26.51 -3.75
N THR A 164 15.03 27.77 -4.17
CA THR A 164 16.21 28.57 -4.45
C THR A 164 16.41 29.67 -3.42
N ASP A 165 17.59 30.27 -3.41
CA ASP A 165 17.87 31.49 -2.65
C ASP A 165 17.57 32.76 -3.45
N ASP A 166 17.81 33.91 -2.82
CA ASP A 166 17.57 35.21 -3.46
C ASP A 166 18.45 35.46 -4.71
N ASN A 167 19.50 34.65 -4.91
CA ASN A 167 20.37 34.67 -6.10
C ASN A 167 20.07 33.50 -7.05
N ASP A 168 18.89 32.88 -6.91
CA ASP A 168 18.41 31.73 -7.66
C ASP A 168 19.32 30.48 -7.60
N LYS A 169 20.09 30.34 -6.52
CA LYS A 169 20.88 29.12 -6.26
C LYS A 169 20.02 28.08 -5.56
N ILE A 170 20.09 26.84 -6.03
CA ILE A 170 19.33 25.71 -5.46
C ILE A 170 19.78 25.47 -4.01
N LYS A 171 18.87 25.63 -3.05
CA LYS A 171 19.09 25.35 -1.61
C LYS A 171 18.56 23.99 -1.21
N GLU A 172 17.43 23.59 -1.78
CA GLU A 172 16.74 22.34 -1.48
C GLU A 172 16.16 21.72 -2.75
N VAL A 173 16.28 20.40 -2.86
CA VAL A 173 15.53 19.58 -3.81
C VAL A 173 14.69 18.59 -3.02
N ARG A 174 13.38 18.61 -3.20
CA ARG A 174 12.45 17.75 -2.46
C ARG A 174 11.61 16.90 -3.40
N TYR A 175 11.60 15.59 -3.19
CA TYR A 175 10.68 14.67 -3.84
C TYR A 175 9.48 14.37 -2.94
N CYS A 176 8.27 14.56 -3.45
CA CYS A 176 7.02 14.17 -2.82
C CYS A 176 6.34 13.05 -3.61
N ASP A 177 5.90 12.02 -2.90
CA ASP A 177 5.14 10.89 -3.42
C ASP A 177 3.70 10.98 -2.91
N PHE A 178 2.80 11.51 -3.72
CA PHE A 178 1.40 11.66 -3.31
C PHE A 178 0.65 10.34 -3.34
N LYS A 179 1.17 9.31 -4.04
CA LYS A 179 0.57 7.98 -4.01
C LYS A 179 0.71 7.31 -2.64
N SER A 180 1.78 7.60 -1.90
CA SER A 180 2.04 6.93 -0.62
C SER A 180 1.06 7.34 0.49
N ILE A 181 0.48 8.54 0.41
CA ILE A 181 -0.57 9.02 1.32
C ILE A 181 -1.99 8.54 0.92
N LYS A 182 -2.11 7.76 -0.17
CA LYS A 182 -3.36 7.11 -0.61
C LYS A 182 -4.50 8.14 -0.75
N SER A 183 -5.62 7.90 -0.08
CA SER A 183 -6.81 8.75 -0.14
C SER A 183 -7.00 9.66 1.08
N ASP A 184 -6.10 9.62 2.07
CA ASP A 184 -6.21 10.35 3.33
C ASP A 184 -4.98 11.26 3.50
N ILE A 185 -5.20 12.57 3.49
CA ILE A 185 -4.12 13.57 3.57
C ILE A 185 -3.31 13.45 4.86
N LYS A 186 -3.90 12.90 5.94
CA LYS A 186 -3.23 12.65 7.22
C LYS A 186 -2.18 11.54 7.12
N GLY A 187 -2.27 10.68 6.10
CA GLY A 187 -1.37 9.56 5.86
C GLY A 187 -1.79 8.28 6.59
N VAL A 188 -0.81 7.54 7.13
CA VAL A 188 -1.03 6.19 7.67
C VAL A 188 -1.59 6.24 9.09
N LYS A 189 -2.67 5.51 9.40
CA LYS A 189 -3.13 5.34 10.79
C LYS A 189 -2.12 4.50 11.60
N LYS A 190 -1.75 4.98 12.78
CA LYS A 190 -0.92 4.30 13.79
C LYS A 190 -1.68 4.18 15.10
N ASP A 191 -1.38 3.14 15.86
CA ASP A 191 -2.03 2.90 17.17
C ASP A 191 -1.58 3.93 18.23
N HIS A 192 -0.37 4.48 18.08
CA HIS A 192 0.22 5.44 18.99
C HIS A 192 1.23 6.33 18.27
N VAL A 193 1.71 7.37 18.96
CA VAL A 193 2.80 8.23 18.51
C VAL A 193 4.06 7.41 18.22
N VAL A 194 4.73 7.68 17.10
CA VAL A 194 6.00 7.02 16.76
C VAL A 194 7.10 7.56 17.68
N ASN A 195 7.72 6.69 18.47
CA ASN A 195 8.72 7.10 19.48
C ASN A 195 10.14 7.16 18.90
N ILE A 196 10.51 8.32 18.39
CA ILE A 196 11.88 8.60 17.89
C ILE A 196 12.83 9.06 19.00
N GLU A 197 12.31 9.55 20.14
CA GLU A 197 13.10 10.10 21.26
C GLU A 197 14.08 9.10 21.86
N LYS A 198 13.81 7.80 21.70
CA LYS A 198 14.69 6.73 22.17
C LYS A 198 16.01 6.61 21.38
N PHE A 199 16.12 7.24 20.21
CA PHE A 199 17.30 7.16 19.37
C PHE A 199 18.23 8.36 19.58
N THR A 200 19.55 8.11 19.49
CA THR A 200 20.57 9.14 19.66
C THR A 200 21.25 9.46 18.33
N THR A 201 21.79 10.67 18.19
CA THR A 201 22.58 11.09 17.02
C THR A 201 23.63 10.02 16.67
N GLY A 202 23.75 9.69 15.38
CA GLY A 202 24.61 8.60 14.91
C GLY A 202 23.90 7.26 14.74
N THR A 203 22.66 7.10 15.24
CA THR A 203 21.86 5.89 15.05
C THR A 203 21.70 5.57 13.55
N ASP A 204 21.84 4.28 13.22
CA ASP A 204 21.67 3.80 11.85
C ASP A 204 20.22 3.93 11.38
N LYS A 205 20.07 4.35 10.11
CA LYS A 205 18.77 4.55 9.47
C LYS A 205 17.86 3.33 9.58
N SER A 206 18.39 2.12 9.45
CA SER A 206 17.60 0.88 9.50
C SER A 206 16.88 0.66 10.84
N ALA A 207 17.48 1.07 11.96
CA ALA A 207 16.85 0.97 13.28
C ALA A 207 15.66 1.93 13.40
N ILE A 208 15.81 3.15 12.85
CA ILE A 208 14.75 4.16 12.81
C ILE A 208 13.64 3.75 11.85
N ASP A 209 13.99 3.24 10.66
CA ASP A 209 13.03 2.75 9.68
C ASP A 209 12.14 1.64 10.25
N LYS A 210 12.72 0.75 11.06
CA LYS A 210 11.98 -0.31 11.75
C LYS A 210 10.99 0.23 12.79
N GLU A 211 11.33 1.34 13.45
CA GLU A 211 10.40 1.98 14.40
C GLU A 211 9.26 2.69 13.69
N ILE A 212 9.58 3.38 12.59
CA ILE A 212 8.61 4.14 11.81
C ILE A 212 7.63 3.18 11.13
N ASP A 213 8.13 2.09 10.55
CA ASP A 213 7.35 1.03 9.90
C ASP A 213 6.23 1.57 8.99
N MET A 214 6.62 2.49 8.09
CA MET A 214 5.75 3.02 7.04
C MET A 214 6.60 3.61 5.92
N GLU A 215 5.98 3.74 4.74
CA GLU A 215 6.60 4.39 3.61
C GLU A 215 6.67 5.90 3.83
N ARG A 216 7.75 6.50 3.34
CA ARG A 216 7.94 7.95 3.39
C ARG A 216 7.00 8.62 2.39
N TYR A 217 6.44 9.75 2.80
CA TYR A 217 5.72 10.66 1.91
C TYR A 217 6.69 11.47 1.04
N SER A 218 7.78 11.96 1.63
CA SER A 218 8.68 12.87 0.95
C SER A 218 10.13 12.68 1.39
N VAL A 219 11.08 13.08 0.55
CA VAL A 219 12.51 13.18 0.89
C VAL A 219 13.02 14.53 0.41
N SER A 220 13.80 15.21 1.25
CA SER A 220 14.39 16.51 0.97
C SER A 220 15.91 16.39 1.03
N TYR A 221 16.58 16.94 0.04
CA TYR A 221 18.03 17.01 -0.10
C TYR A 221 18.47 18.45 0.06
N THR A 222 19.45 18.66 0.93
CA THR A 222 20.09 19.96 1.17
C THR A 222 21.60 19.77 1.23
N LYS A 223 22.36 20.87 1.25
CA LYS A 223 23.82 20.81 1.46
C LYS A 223 24.21 20.16 2.80
N ASP A 224 23.31 20.21 3.79
CA ASP A 224 23.57 19.81 5.18
C ASP A 224 23.14 18.37 5.47
N GLY A 225 22.51 17.70 4.50
CA GLY A 225 22.03 16.33 4.63
C GLY A 225 20.70 16.07 3.96
N THR A 226 20.11 14.92 4.32
CA THR A 226 18.84 14.44 3.78
C THR A 226 17.79 14.37 4.88
N ALA A 227 16.57 14.84 4.59
CA ALA A 227 15.43 14.71 5.49
C ALA A 227 14.36 13.79 4.89
N TYR A 228 13.89 12.82 5.67
CA TYR A 228 12.80 11.91 5.29
C TYR A 228 11.53 12.33 6.02
N ILE A 229 10.45 12.52 5.28
CA ILE A 229 9.18 13.05 5.78
C ILE A 229 8.12 11.97 5.68
N TYR A 230 7.45 11.71 6.80
CA TYR A 230 6.39 10.73 6.96
C TYR A 230 5.11 11.44 7.40
N ARG A 231 3.96 10.95 6.94
CA ARG A 231 2.64 11.42 7.38
C ARG A 231 1.89 10.27 8.00
N TYR A 232 1.46 10.46 9.24
CA TYR A 232 0.67 9.48 9.96
C TYR A 232 -0.31 10.18 10.90
N TRP A 233 -1.27 9.44 11.42
CA TRP A 233 -2.15 9.93 12.46
C TRP A 233 -2.46 8.84 13.47
N TYR A 234 -2.80 9.25 14.69
CA TYR A 234 -3.23 8.34 15.76
C TYR A 234 -4.42 8.97 16.51
N GLU A 235 -5.15 8.17 17.28
CA GLU A 235 -6.18 8.69 18.18
C GLU A 235 -5.57 8.88 19.57
N ASN A 236 -5.77 10.04 20.20
CA ASN A 236 -5.35 10.24 21.58
C ASN A 236 -6.34 9.57 22.56
N ASP A 237 -6.05 9.63 23.87
CA ASP A 237 -6.90 9.03 24.91
C ASP A 237 -8.33 9.62 24.97
N SER A 238 -8.54 10.80 24.37
CA SER A 238 -9.86 11.44 24.25
C SER A 238 -10.62 11.02 22.98
N GLY A 239 -10.01 10.20 22.12
CA GLY A 239 -10.56 9.78 20.84
C GLY A 239 -10.37 10.80 19.71
N ASP A 240 -9.60 11.87 19.94
CA ASP A 240 -9.33 12.87 18.92
C ASP A 240 -8.21 12.42 17.98
N GLU A 241 -8.43 12.58 16.69
CA GLU A 241 -7.41 12.32 15.68
C GLU A 241 -6.27 13.34 15.77
N GLN A 242 -5.04 12.83 15.80
CA GLN A 242 -3.80 13.60 15.87
C GLN A 242 -3.00 13.36 14.60
N PRO A 243 -3.20 14.15 13.54
CA PRO A 243 -2.38 14.08 12.33
C PRO A 243 -0.98 14.65 12.58
N VAL A 244 0.05 13.91 12.17
CA VAL A 244 1.46 14.21 12.41
C VAL A 244 2.24 14.19 11.09
N VAL A 245 3.04 15.23 10.88
CA VAL A 245 4.16 15.21 9.93
C VAL A 245 5.45 14.97 10.71
N LEU A 246 6.06 13.81 10.51
CA LEU A 246 7.32 13.44 11.14
C LEU A 246 8.46 13.60 10.14
N THR A 247 9.41 14.48 10.45
CA THR A 247 10.62 14.68 9.65
C THR A 247 11.82 14.12 10.38
N ILE A 248 12.58 13.24 9.73
CA ILE A 248 13.82 12.65 10.24
C ILE A 248 15.00 13.20 9.44
N TYR A 249 15.94 13.86 10.11
CA TYR A 249 17.12 14.46 9.49
C TYR A 249 18.32 13.54 9.63
N TYR A 250 19.03 13.33 8.53
CA TYR A 250 20.29 12.62 8.46
C TYR A 250 21.37 13.55 7.92
N ASP A 251 22.60 13.39 8.40
CA ASP A 251 23.75 14.08 7.82
C ASP A 251 24.16 13.49 6.45
N ASN A 252 25.19 14.06 5.84
CA ASN A 252 25.73 13.60 4.55
C ASN A 252 26.33 12.18 4.59
N ASN A 253 26.59 11.63 5.79
CA ASN A 253 27.04 10.25 5.98
C ASN A 253 25.87 9.28 6.22
N GLY A 254 24.62 9.77 6.12
CA GLY A 254 23.42 8.97 6.37
C GLY A 254 23.20 8.64 7.85
N LYS A 255 23.83 9.38 8.77
CA LYS A 255 23.68 9.19 10.21
C LYS A 255 22.59 10.07 10.77
N PHE A 256 21.77 9.51 11.64
CA PHE A 256 20.67 10.25 12.27
C PHE A 256 21.20 11.48 13.00
N LYS A 257 20.59 12.64 12.73
CA LYS A 257 20.99 13.93 13.30
C LYS A 257 19.96 14.44 14.29
N ALA A 258 18.71 14.53 13.85
CA ALA A 258 17.59 15.08 14.61
C ALA A 258 16.27 14.62 14.01
N PHE A 259 15.17 14.90 14.69
CA PHE A 259 13.83 14.72 14.16
C PHE A 259 12.93 15.87 14.59
N THR A 260 11.81 16.05 13.87
CA THR A 260 10.78 17.03 14.20
C THR A 260 9.41 16.42 13.94
N PRO A 261 8.61 16.20 14.99
CA PRO A 261 7.19 15.92 14.85
C PRO A 261 6.41 17.24 14.80
N GLN A 262 5.50 17.37 13.84
CA GLN A 262 4.59 18.51 13.74
C GLN A 262 3.15 18.01 13.71
N LEU A 263 2.34 18.43 14.69
CA LEU A 263 0.89 18.23 14.65
C LEU A 263 0.27 19.15 13.60
N LEU A 264 -0.53 18.59 12.70
CA LEU A 264 -1.31 19.37 11.75
C LEU A 264 -2.58 19.85 12.46
N ASN A 265 -2.58 21.11 12.88
CA ASN A 265 -3.79 21.70 13.44
C ASN A 265 -4.86 21.85 12.35
N HIS A 266 -6.10 21.45 12.66
CA HIS A 266 -7.29 21.52 11.78
C HIS A 266 -7.57 22.89 11.14
N ARG A 267 -6.86 23.97 11.49
CA ARG A 267 -7.02 25.29 10.87
C ARG A 267 -6.47 25.40 9.45
N PHE A 268 -5.74 24.40 8.96
CA PHE A 268 -5.13 24.41 7.61
C PHE A 268 -5.41 23.14 6.80
N MET A 269 -6.47 22.40 7.12
CA MET A 269 -7.03 21.35 6.26
C MET A 269 -8.32 21.85 5.59
#